data_AF-A0A1M5ECV3-F1
#
_entry.id   AF-A0A1M5ECV3-F1
#
_cell.length_a   1.000
_cell.length_b   1.000
_cell.length_c   1.000
_cell.angle_alpha   90.00
_cell.angle_beta   90.00
_cell.angle_gamma   90.00
#
_symmetry.space_group_name_H-M   'P 1'
#
loop_
_entity.id
_entity.type
_entity.pdbx_description
1 polymer ?
#
loop_
_entity_poly.entity_id
_entity_poly.type
_entity_poly.pdbx_seq_one_letter_code
_entity_poly.pdbx_strand_id
1 'polypeptide(L)'
;MKIDVKEIKIENYDIFTYRRIRRAIGYLGFLLPIFLVGFSLISFFQTKIQPSISHYYYTNLREIFTGTLCAVGLFLIRYKGHGNKSIWKNDNLLTNIAGIMALGVALVPTNPEDISQKIYTFIPSTVTWLGWLHYGFAAMLFLILSLLAIHVFTIGQEKDTREPKSILHENNIYRTCGYIILISVILVPVSAALELFTYSTLTFEALALFAFGTAWLIKGRALGDQGKIGEKLYQEHNSVDTEKVFEE
;
A
#
# COMPACT_ATOMS: atom_id res chain seq x y z
N MET A 1 -16.44 -14.29 35.70
CA MET A 1 -15.08 -13.96 35.23
C MET A 1 -14.94 -12.44 35.32
N LYS A 2 -14.18 -11.90 36.28
CA LYS A 2 -13.96 -10.45 36.37
C LYS A 2 -12.88 -10.11 35.35
N ILE A 3 -13.25 -9.47 34.25
CA ILE A 3 -12.28 -8.95 33.28
C ILE A 3 -11.57 -7.77 33.96
N ASP A 4 -10.24 -7.77 33.99
CA ASP A 4 -9.45 -6.72 34.62
C ASP A 4 -9.51 -5.46 33.76
N VAL A 5 -9.82 -4.32 34.38
CA VAL A 5 -9.86 -3.01 33.73
C VAL A 5 -8.49 -2.66 33.09
N LYS A 6 -7.40 -3.19 33.64
CA LYS A 6 -6.05 -3.04 33.07
C LYS A 6 -5.87 -3.81 31.76
N GLU A 7 -6.43 -5.01 31.65
CA GLU A 7 -6.42 -5.81 30.41
C GLU A 7 -7.19 -5.11 29.29
N ILE A 8 -8.38 -4.57 29.60
CA ILE A 8 -9.21 -3.84 28.64
C ILE A 8 -8.47 -2.61 28.09
N LYS A 9 -7.76 -1.87 28.94
CA LYS A 9 -6.96 -0.71 28.49
C LYS A 9 -5.82 -1.11 27.54
N ILE A 10 -5.10 -2.20 27.84
CA ILE A 10 -3.97 -2.66 27.00
C ILE A 10 -4.47 -3.09 25.61
N GLU A 11 -5.54 -3.87 25.54
CA GLU A 11 -6.13 -4.33 24.26
C GLU A 11 -6.57 -3.15 23.37
N ASN A 12 -7.12 -2.09 23.96
CA ASN A 12 -7.53 -0.90 23.22
C ASN A 12 -6.34 -0.11 22.65
N TYR A 13 -5.25 0.08 23.42
CA TYR A 13 -4.03 0.73 22.94
C TYR A 13 -3.43 0.01 21.73
N ASP A 14 -3.50 -1.32 21.72
CA ASP A 14 -3.04 -2.13 20.59
C ASP A 14 -3.86 -1.84 19.33
N ILE A 15 -5.19 -1.80 19.41
CA ILE A 15 -6.08 -1.53 18.27
C ILE A 15 -5.74 -0.19 17.59
N PHE A 16 -5.58 0.89 18.37
CA PHE A 16 -5.26 2.21 17.81
C PHE A 16 -3.87 2.26 17.20
N THR A 17 -2.90 1.59 17.82
CA THR A 17 -1.55 1.45 17.26
C THR A 17 -1.62 0.76 15.89
N TYR A 18 -2.40 -0.32 15.75
CA TYR A 18 -2.60 -0.98 14.46
C TYR A 18 -3.30 -0.08 13.44
N ARG A 19 -4.32 0.68 13.84
CA ARG A 19 -5.00 1.65 12.95
C ARG A 19 -4.02 2.72 12.45
N ARG A 20 -3.17 3.27 13.33
CA ARG A 20 -2.13 4.25 12.97
C ARG A 20 -1.10 3.67 12.00
N ILE A 21 -0.62 2.44 12.22
CA ILE A 21 0.30 1.76 11.28
C ILE A 21 -0.37 1.60 9.91
N ARG A 22 -1.63 1.14 9.86
CA ARG A 22 -2.38 0.99 8.60
C ARG A 22 -2.54 2.32 7.87
N ARG A 23 -2.86 3.40 8.60
CA ARG A 23 -2.96 4.75 8.04
C ARG A 23 -1.62 5.22 7.47
N ALA A 24 -0.52 4.99 8.19
CA ALA A 24 0.81 5.34 7.72
C ALA A 24 1.16 4.61 6.41
N ILE A 25 0.92 3.30 6.34
CA ILE A 25 1.08 2.50 5.10
C ILE A 25 0.24 3.10 3.98
N GLY A 26 -1.03 3.41 4.26
CA GLY A 26 -1.97 3.97 3.29
C GLY A 26 -1.55 5.35 2.76
N TYR A 27 -1.16 6.27 3.64
CA TYR A 27 -0.68 7.60 3.25
C TYR A 27 0.62 7.54 2.46
N LEU A 28 1.58 6.73 2.89
CA LEU A 28 2.84 6.53 2.18
C LEU A 28 2.60 6.02 0.75
N GLY A 29 1.74 5.02 0.59
CA GLY A 29 1.35 4.51 -0.72
C GLY A 29 0.63 5.53 -1.59
N PHE A 30 -0.37 6.21 -1.03
CA PHE A 30 -1.20 7.16 -1.77
C PHE A 30 -0.44 8.43 -2.20
N LEU A 31 0.42 8.95 -1.32
CA LEU A 31 1.15 10.19 -1.56
C LEU A 31 2.41 9.99 -2.41
N LEU A 32 2.96 8.76 -2.48
CA LEU A 32 4.15 8.48 -3.27
C LEU A 32 4.07 8.98 -4.73
N PRO A 33 3.07 8.60 -5.55
CA PRO A 33 2.99 9.10 -6.92
C PRO A 33 2.78 10.62 -6.98
N ILE A 34 2.06 11.21 -6.01
CA ILE A 34 1.81 12.65 -5.94
C ILE A 34 3.13 13.41 -5.69
N PHE A 35 3.95 12.96 -4.75
CA PHE A 35 5.21 13.62 -4.44
C PHE A 35 6.25 13.44 -5.54
N LEU A 36 6.36 12.25 -6.13
CA LEU A 36 7.29 12.02 -7.24
C LEU A 36 6.96 12.89 -8.47
N VAL A 37 5.69 12.87 -8.91
CA VAL A 37 5.26 13.69 -10.06
C VAL A 37 5.24 15.17 -9.71
N GLY A 38 4.69 15.55 -8.55
CA GLY A 38 4.56 16.93 -8.12
C GLY A 38 5.91 17.63 -7.94
N PHE A 39 6.90 16.96 -7.35
CA PHE A 39 8.24 17.54 -7.20
C PHE A 39 9.04 17.56 -8.50
N SER A 40 8.72 16.70 -9.47
CA SER A 40 9.29 16.79 -10.82
C SER A 40 8.87 18.05 -11.58
N LEU A 41 7.80 18.72 -11.16
CA LEU A 41 7.37 19.99 -11.73
C LEU A 41 8.12 21.20 -11.15
N ILE A 42 8.91 21.00 -10.10
CA ILE A 42 9.65 22.05 -9.42
C ILE A 42 11.10 22.04 -9.92
N SER A 43 11.52 23.13 -10.56
CA SER A 43 12.86 23.26 -11.18
C SER A 43 14.03 23.02 -10.21
N PHE A 44 13.84 23.29 -8.92
CA PHE A 44 14.82 23.05 -7.86
C PHE A 44 15.34 21.60 -7.82
N PHE A 45 14.46 20.61 -8.02
CA PHE A 45 14.85 19.19 -7.95
C PHE A 45 15.53 18.67 -9.22
N GLN A 46 15.59 19.47 -10.30
CA GLN A 46 16.27 19.13 -11.55
C GLN A 46 15.90 17.75 -12.11
N THR A 47 14.65 17.32 -11.91
CA THR A 47 14.16 16.00 -12.28
C THR A 47 12.94 16.17 -13.18
N LYS A 48 12.93 15.51 -14.34
CA LYS A 48 11.76 15.45 -15.22
C LYS A 48 10.82 14.35 -14.76
N ILE A 49 9.55 14.42 -15.16
CA ILE A 49 8.61 13.32 -14.97
C ILE A 49 9.15 12.06 -15.65
N GLN A 50 9.26 10.99 -14.87
CA GLN A 50 9.79 9.71 -15.31
C GLN A 50 8.71 8.81 -15.94
N PRO A 51 9.05 7.87 -16.84
CA PRO A 51 8.07 6.98 -17.48
C PRO A 51 7.47 5.93 -16.53
N SER A 52 8.06 5.71 -15.35
CA SER A 52 7.51 4.86 -14.29
C SER A 52 7.89 5.35 -12.89
N ILE A 53 7.20 4.87 -11.86
CA ILE A 53 7.50 5.12 -10.44
C ILE A 53 8.93 4.63 -10.13
N SER A 54 9.30 3.44 -10.59
CA SER A 54 10.65 2.89 -10.36
C SER A 54 11.76 3.65 -11.08
N HIS A 55 11.48 4.38 -12.17
CA HIS A 55 12.51 5.17 -12.87
C HIS A 55 13.00 6.36 -12.03
N TYR A 56 12.22 6.81 -11.03
CA TYR A 56 12.70 7.79 -10.05
C TYR A 56 13.91 7.31 -9.25
N TYR A 57 14.23 6.01 -9.26
CA TYR A 57 15.43 5.44 -8.67
C TYR A 57 16.73 6.07 -9.17
N TYR A 58 16.76 6.60 -10.39
CA TYR A 58 17.94 7.23 -11.00
C TYR A 58 17.86 8.76 -11.04
N THR A 59 17.02 9.36 -10.19
CA THR A 59 16.79 10.81 -10.15
C THR A 59 17.10 11.41 -8.78
N ASN A 60 17.04 12.74 -8.65
CA ASN A 60 17.15 13.43 -7.36
C ASN A 60 15.95 13.21 -6.42
N LEU A 61 14.92 12.49 -6.87
CA LEU A 61 13.75 12.10 -6.06
C LEU A 61 13.83 10.64 -5.60
N ARG A 62 14.97 9.97 -5.79
CA ARG A 62 15.20 8.58 -5.39
C ARG A 62 14.91 8.37 -3.91
N GLU A 63 15.33 9.29 -3.05
CA GLU A 63 15.19 9.18 -1.60
C GLU A 63 13.72 9.13 -1.18
N ILE A 64 12.84 9.83 -1.91
CA ILE A 64 11.39 9.77 -1.71
C ILE A 64 10.89 8.39 -2.14
N PHE A 65 11.32 7.91 -3.31
CA PHE A 65 10.94 6.58 -3.80
C PHE A 65 11.38 5.46 -2.85
N THR A 66 12.69 5.29 -2.66
CA THR A 66 13.26 4.20 -1.88
C THR A 66 12.96 4.34 -0.39
N GLY A 67 12.98 5.57 0.15
CA GLY A 67 12.66 5.83 1.55
C GLY A 67 11.21 5.48 1.90
N THR A 68 10.27 5.81 1.00
CA THR A 68 8.86 5.43 1.16
C THR A 68 8.69 3.91 1.15
N LEU A 69 9.32 3.20 0.20
CA LEU A 69 9.22 1.74 0.14
C LEU A 69 9.91 1.04 1.31
N CYS A 70 11.02 1.59 1.83
CA CYS A 70 11.62 1.10 3.07
C CYS A 70 10.67 1.25 4.26
N ALA A 71 10.04 2.42 4.41
CA ALA A 71 9.08 2.66 5.48
C ALA A 71 7.85 1.75 5.38
N VAL A 72 7.26 1.64 4.18
CA VAL A 72 6.14 0.72 3.90
C VAL A 72 6.56 -0.72 4.20
N GLY A 73 7.74 -1.15 3.75
CA GLY A 73 8.25 -2.50 3.96
C GLY A 73 8.38 -2.86 5.43
N LEU A 74 9.00 -1.98 6.22
CA LEU A 74 9.14 -2.17 7.67
C LEU A 74 7.79 -2.17 8.39
N PHE A 75 6.86 -1.27 8.03
CA PHE A 75 5.52 -1.25 8.61
C PHE A 75 4.72 -2.51 8.27
N LEU A 76 4.83 -3.05 7.05
CA LEU A 76 4.19 -4.30 6.66
C LEU A 76 4.75 -5.52 7.43
N ILE A 77 6.06 -5.57 7.67
CA ILE A 77 6.70 -6.61 8.49
C ILE A 77 6.29 -6.51 9.96
N ARG A 78 6.20 -5.29 10.50
CA ARG A 78 5.83 -5.06 11.90
C ARG A 78 4.34 -5.13 12.16
N TYR A 79 3.52 -5.04 11.12
CA TYR A 79 2.09 -5.25 11.22
C TYR A 79 1.80 -6.70 11.61
N LYS A 80 1.23 -6.88 12.81
CA LYS A 80 0.81 -8.19 13.32
C LYS A 80 -0.53 -8.57 12.68
N GLY A 81 -0.46 -9.32 11.58
CA GLY A 81 -1.64 -9.87 10.92
C GLY A 81 -2.22 -11.07 11.64
N HIS A 82 -3.40 -11.51 11.24
CA HIS A 82 -4.00 -12.76 11.69
C HIS A 82 -3.49 -13.94 10.84
N GLY A 83 -3.00 -14.98 11.50
CA GLY A 83 -2.62 -16.23 10.83
C GLY A 83 -3.83 -16.99 10.29
N ASN A 84 -3.68 -17.62 9.14
CA ASN A 84 -4.70 -18.50 8.55
C ASN A 84 -4.03 -19.72 7.89
N LYS A 85 -4.70 -20.88 7.90
CA LYS A 85 -4.21 -22.09 7.22
C LYS A 85 -4.16 -21.90 5.69
N SER A 86 -5.09 -21.14 5.13
CA SER A 86 -5.06 -20.79 3.71
C SER A 86 -4.11 -19.62 3.50
N ILE A 87 -3.09 -19.81 2.63
CA ILE A 87 -2.09 -18.80 2.29
C ILE A 87 -2.76 -17.50 1.83
N TRP A 88 -3.79 -17.62 0.97
CA TRP A 88 -4.54 -16.49 0.41
C TRP A 88 -5.34 -15.69 1.44
N LYS A 89 -5.53 -16.23 2.65
CA LYS A 89 -6.23 -15.59 3.76
C LYS A 89 -5.30 -15.30 4.95
N ASN A 90 -4.01 -15.59 4.83
CA ASN A 90 -3.03 -15.44 5.90
C ASN A 90 -2.43 -14.04 5.86
N ASP A 91 -3.07 -13.12 6.58
CA ASP A 91 -2.68 -11.71 6.67
C ASP A 91 -1.20 -11.58 7.08
N ASN A 92 -0.81 -12.26 8.16
CA ASN A 92 0.55 -12.16 8.72
C ASN A 92 1.63 -12.63 7.72
N LEU A 93 1.39 -13.75 7.04
CA LEU A 93 2.34 -14.25 6.04
C LEU A 93 2.44 -13.28 4.85
N LEU A 94 1.29 -12.87 4.31
CA LEU A 94 1.24 -12.02 3.13
C LEU A 94 1.86 -10.64 3.41
N THR A 95 1.60 -10.01 4.55
CA THR A 95 2.20 -8.70 4.88
C THR A 95 3.71 -8.80 5.10
N ASN A 96 4.21 -9.87 5.71
CA ASN A 96 5.65 -10.09 5.85
C ASN A 96 6.35 -10.26 4.49
N ILE A 97 5.78 -11.09 3.60
CA ILE A 97 6.33 -11.27 2.26
C ILE A 97 6.27 -9.94 1.50
N ALA A 98 5.13 -9.24 1.50
CA ALA A 98 5.00 -7.93 0.86
C ALA A 98 6.03 -6.93 1.39
N GLY A 99 6.28 -6.91 2.70
CA GLY A 99 7.28 -6.02 3.28
C GLY A 99 8.71 -6.32 2.81
N ILE A 100 9.07 -7.60 2.69
CA ILE A 100 10.36 -8.03 2.11
C ILE A 100 10.42 -7.64 0.62
N MET A 101 9.34 -7.84 -0.15
CA MET A 101 9.30 -7.44 -1.55
C MET A 101 9.47 -5.92 -1.70
N ALA A 102 8.83 -5.11 -0.86
CA ALA A 102 8.98 -3.65 -0.87
C ALA A 102 10.43 -3.21 -0.57
N LEU A 103 11.09 -3.85 0.39
CA LEU A 103 12.52 -3.63 0.64
C LEU A 103 13.38 -4.06 -0.56
N GLY A 104 13.01 -5.15 -1.23
CA GLY A 104 13.65 -5.60 -2.47
C GLY A 104 13.57 -4.53 -3.57
N VAL A 105 12.38 -3.96 -3.82
CA VAL A 105 12.19 -2.86 -4.78
C VAL A 105 13.01 -1.62 -4.37
N ALA A 106 13.09 -1.29 -3.08
CA ALA A 106 13.80 -0.12 -2.59
C ALA A 106 15.33 -0.22 -2.70
N LEU A 107 15.88 -1.44 -2.59
CA LEU A 107 17.33 -1.65 -2.49
C LEU A 107 17.97 -2.17 -3.79
N VAL A 108 17.21 -2.85 -4.64
CA VAL A 108 17.70 -3.39 -5.91
C VAL A 108 17.45 -2.38 -7.04
N PRO A 109 18.48 -2.00 -7.82
CA PRO A 109 18.32 -1.07 -8.93
C PRO A 109 17.40 -1.63 -10.03
N THR A 110 16.58 -0.75 -10.61
CA THR A 110 15.83 -1.05 -11.84
C THR A 110 16.74 -0.87 -13.07
N ASN A 111 16.25 -1.11 -14.30
CA ASN A 111 17.06 -0.83 -15.49
C ASN A 111 17.13 0.69 -15.74
N PRO A 112 18.34 1.29 -15.87
CA PRO A 112 18.48 2.71 -16.19
C PRO A 112 18.16 2.96 -17.68
N GLU A 113 17.65 4.15 -17.99
CA GLU A 113 17.53 4.61 -19.39
C GLU A 113 18.90 4.92 -20.01
N ASP A 114 19.83 5.43 -19.20
CA ASP A 114 21.18 5.80 -19.63
C ASP A 114 22.24 5.15 -18.74
N ILE A 115 23.02 4.24 -19.34
CA ILE A 115 24.07 3.46 -18.68
C ILE A 115 25.30 4.33 -18.34
N SER A 116 25.41 5.53 -18.92
CA SER A 116 26.53 6.44 -18.66
C SER A 116 26.40 7.21 -17.34
N GLN A 117 25.24 7.14 -16.68
CA GLN A 117 25.01 7.84 -15.41
C GLN A 117 25.80 7.20 -14.26
N LYS A 118 26.44 8.05 -13.45
CA LYS A 118 27.10 7.60 -12.22
C LYS A 118 26.03 7.26 -11.18
N ILE A 119 26.06 6.03 -10.69
CA ILE A 119 25.05 5.49 -9.78
C ILE A 119 25.61 5.40 -8.35
N TYR A 120 24.92 6.03 -7.41
CA TYR A 120 25.29 6.03 -5.99
C TYR A 120 24.29 5.25 -5.15
N THR A 121 24.18 3.94 -5.38
CA THR A 121 23.19 3.06 -4.73
C THR A 121 23.86 2.00 -3.87
N PHE A 122 23.06 1.24 -3.11
CA PHE A 122 23.56 0.11 -2.31
C PHE A 122 24.20 -0.98 -3.19
N ILE A 123 23.64 -1.21 -4.39
CA ILE A 123 24.20 -2.11 -5.42
C ILE A 123 24.59 -1.25 -6.63
N PRO A 124 25.85 -0.79 -6.72
CA PRO A 124 26.31 0.11 -7.79
C PRO A 124 26.60 -0.66 -9.09
N SER A 125 25.59 -1.32 -9.65
CA SER A 125 25.68 -2.13 -10.88
C SER A 125 24.44 -1.96 -11.75
N THR A 126 24.63 -2.02 -13.07
CA THR A 126 23.59 -1.84 -14.10
C THR A 126 23.36 -3.10 -14.93
N VAL A 127 23.84 -4.26 -14.44
CA VAL A 127 23.61 -5.54 -15.11
C VAL A 127 22.11 -5.82 -15.23
N THR A 128 21.69 -6.21 -16.43
CA THR A 128 20.27 -6.29 -16.81
C THR A 128 19.43 -7.23 -15.94
N TRP A 129 20.04 -8.26 -15.36
CA TRP A 129 19.33 -9.19 -14.47
C TRP A 129 18.85 -8.53 -13.17
N LEU A 130 19.50 -7.45 -12.71
CA LEU A 130 19.04 -6.69 -11.53
C LEU A 130 17.71 -6.00 -11.80
N GLY A 131 17.53 -5.43 -13.01
CA GLY A 131 16.24 -4.86 -13.40
C GLY A 131 15.13 -5.91 -13.45
N TRP A 132 15.41 -7.11 -13.98
CA TRP A 132 14.45 -8.22 -13.94
C TRP A 132 14.12 -8.65 -12.51
N LEU A 133 15.11 -8.68 -11.62
CA LEU A 133 14.89 -8.98 -10.20
C LEU A 133 14.04 -7.88 -9.53
N HIS A 134 14.32 -6.60 -9.80
CA HIS A 134 13.53 -5.46 -9.33
C HIS A 134 12.06 -5.57 -9.78
N TYR A 135 11.83 -5.84 -11.07
CA TYR A 135 10.48 -6.05 -11.60
C TYR A 135 9.79 -7.26 -10.97
N GLY A 136 10.51 -8.33 -10.69
CA GLY A 136 10.00 -9.49 -9.95
C GLY A 136 9.52 -9.11 -8.54
N PHE A 137 10.31 -8.32 -7.80
CA PHE A 137 9.90 -7.81 -6.50
C PHE A 137 8.67 -6.90 -6.59
N ALA A 138 8.63 -5.98 -7.56
CA ALA A 138 7.50 -5.07 -7.74
C ALA A 138 6.21 -5.81 -8.10
N ALA A 139 6.27 -6.74 -9.06
CA ALA A 139 5.13 -7.55 -9.47
C ALA A 139 4.58 -8.39 -8.30
N MET A 140 5.47 -9.03 -7.54
CA MET A 140 5.08 -9.82 -6.36
C MET A 140 4.47 -8.94 -5.26
N LEU A 141 5.06 -7.76 -5.00
CA LEU A 141 4.52 -6.79 -4.05
C LEU A 141 3.08 -6.42 -4.40
N PHE A 142 2.83 -5.90 -5.60
CA PHE A 142 1.48 -5.47 -5.99
C PHE A 142 0.49 -6.62 -6.07
N LEU A 143 0.92 -7.81 -6.49
CA LEU A 143 0.07 -9.01 -6.47
C LEU A 143 -0.39 -9.33 -5.04
N ILE A 144 0.53 -9.35 -4.07
CA ILE A 144 0.19 -9.60 -2.67
C ILE A 144 -0.73 -8.52 -2.11
N LEU A 145 -0.48 -7.24 -2.42
CA LEU A 145 -1.34 -6.14 -1.99
C LEU A 145 -2.77 -6.26 -2.56
N SER A 146 -2.90 -6.69 -3.82
CA SER A 146 -4.19 -7.01 -4.42
C SER A 146 -4.90 -8.16 -3.69
N LEU A 147 -4.17 -9.25 -3.39
CA LEU A 147 -4.72 -10.40 -2.67
C LEU A 147 -5.17 -10.05 -1.24
N LEU A 148 -4.39 -9.23 -0.54
CA LEU A 148 -4.76 -8.71 0.78
C LEU A 148 -6.09 -7.95 0.71
N ALA A 149 -6.24 -7.05 -0.26
CA ALA A 149 -7.46 -6.27 -0.42
C ALA A 149 -8.68 -7.14 -0.79
N ILE A 150 -8.53 -8.09 -1.71
CA ILE A 150 -9.65 -8.92 -2.17
C ILE A 150 -10.08 -9.96 -1.12
N HIS A 151 -9.12 -10.62 -0.47
CA HIS A 151 -9.39 -11.83 0.32
C HIS A 151 -9.20 -11.68 1.82
N VAL A 152 -8.26 -10.85 2.27
CA VAL A 152 -7.91 -10.74 3.70
C VAL A 152 -8.72 -9.65 4.37
N PHE A 153 -8.80 -8.47 3.75
CA PHE A 153 -9.46 -7.33 4.37
C PHE A 153 -10.96 -7.52 4.54
N THR A 154 -11.56 -8.44 3.79
CA THR A 154 -12.99 -8.77 3.82
C THR A 154 -13.40 -9.80 4.88
N ILE A 155 -12.45 -10.57 5.46
CA ILE A 155 -12.75 -11.75 6.31
C ILE A 155 -13.58 -11.41 7.55
N GLY A 156 -13.23 -10.32 8.24
CA GLY A 156 -13.89 -9.95 9.50
C GLY A 156 -15.39 -9.67 9.33
N GLN A 157 -15.80 -9.22 8.13
CA GLN A 157 -17.14 -8.72 7.85
C GLN A 157 -18.04 -9.71 7.11
N GLU A 158 -17.52 -10.87 6.69
CA GLU A 158 -18.36 -11.91 6.06
C GLU A 158 -19.26 -12.62 7.07
N LYS A 159 -19.00 -12.48 8.37
CA LYS A 159 -19.77 -13.15 9.42
C LYS A 159 -21.06 -12.41 9.81
N ASP A 160 -21.18 -11.12 9.48
CA ASP A 160 -22.39 -10.35 9.80
C ASP A 160 -23.30 -10.27 8.57
N THR A 161 -24.35 -11.10 8.58
CA THR A 161 -25.35 -11.25 7.53
C THR A 161 -26.68 -10.59 7.89
N ARG A 162 -26.74 -9.88 9.02
CA ARG A 162 -28.01 -9.45 9.64
C ARG A 162 -28.59 -8.17 9.01
N GLU A 163 -27.77 -7.36 8.35
CA GLU A 163 -28.16 -6.05 7.79
C GLU A 163 -27.72 -5.91 6.32
N PRO A 164 -28.55 -5.29 5.44
CA PRO A 164 -28.17 -5.00 4.07
C PRO A 164 -26.96 -4.04 4.03
N LYS A 165 -25.93 -4.41 3.26
CA LYS A 165 -24.68 -3.65 3.18
C LYS A 165 -24.84 -2.46 2.22
N SER A 166 -24.41 -1.28 2.67
CA SER A 166 -24.28 -0.09 1.83
C SER A 166 -23.38 -0.35 0.61
N ILE A 167 -23.61 0.34 -0.51
CA ILE A 167 -22.71 0.29 -1.67
C ILE A 167 -21.29 0.76 -1.27
N LEU A 168 -21.21 1.74 -0.36
CA LEU A 168 -19.96 2.28 0.18
C LEU A 168 -19.37 1.41 1.29
N HIS A 169 -19.88 0.21 1.53
CA HIS A 169 -19.34 -0.68 2.54
C HIS A 169 -17.88 -1.04 2.25
N GLU A 170 -17.06 -1.11 3.30
CA GLU A 170 -15.61 -1.30 3.21
C GLU A 170 -15.20 -2.50 2.35
N ASN A 171 -15.93 -3.62 2.40
CA ASN A 171 -15.62 -4.79 1.57
C ASN A 171 -15.71 -4.52 0.07
N ASN A 172 -16.67 -3.69 -0.36
CA ASN A 172 -16.80 -3.34 -1.77
C ASN A 172 -15.61 -2.47 -2.19
N ILE A 173 -15.23 -1.51 -1.35
CA ILE A 173 -14.06 -0.65 -1.60
C ILE A 173 -12.79 -1.49 -1.67
N TYR A 174 -12.58 -2.43 -0.74
CA TYR A 174 -11.41 -3.31 -0.76
C TYR A 174 -11.33 -4.14 -2.04
N ARG A 175 -12.44 -4.77 -2.46
CA ARG A 175 -12.48 -5.58 -3.69
C ARG A 175 -12.24 -4.72 -4.93
N THR A 176 -12.88 -3.55 -5.03
CA THR A 176 -12.65 -2.61 -6.14
C THR A 176 -11.18 -2.19 -6.21
N CYS A 177 -10.58 -1.79 -5.08
CA CYS A 177 -9.16 -1.43 -5.02
C CYS A 177 -8.27 -2.61 -5.43
N GLY A 178 -8.56 -3.82 -4.92
CA GLY A 178 -7.81 -5.02 -5.25
C GLY A 178 -7.84 -5.37 -6.74
N TYR A 179 -9.00 -5.27 -7.38
CA TYR A 179 -9.11 -5.49 -8.84
C TYR A 179 -8.44 -4.39 -9.65
N ILE A 180 -8.50 -3.13 -9.22
CA ILE A 180 -7.76 -2.03 -9.86
C ILE A 180 -6.26 -2.32 -9.84
N ILE A 181 -5.71 -2.76 -8.70
CA ILE A 181 -4.30 -3.14 -8.58
C ILE A 181 -3.98 -4.30 -9.54
N LEU A 182 -4.80 -5.35 -9.54
CA LEU A 182 -4.57 -6.54 -10.38
C LEU A 182 -4.56 -6.20 -11.87
N ILE A 183 -5.54 -5.42 -12.32
CA ILE A 183 -5.63 -4.95 -13.70
C ILE A 183 -4.42 -4.09 -14.04
N SER A 184 -4.02 -3.18 -13.16
CA SER A 184 -2.86 -2.31 -13.37
C SER A 184 -1.56 -3.10 -13.52
N VAL A 185 -1.34 -4.14 -12.70
CA VAL A 185 -0.18 -5.04 -12.81
C VAL A 185 -0.11 -5.74 -14.16
N ILE A 186 -1.26 -6.13 -14.73
CA ILE A 186 -1.33 -6.73 -16.08
C ILE A 186 -1.10 -5.66 -17.15
N LEU A 187 -1.66 -4.47 -16.98
CA LEU A 187 -1.56 -3.38 -17.96
C LEU A 187 -0.15 -2.78 -18.05
N VAL A 188 0.67 -2.83 -17.00
CA VAL A 188 2.06 -2.35 -17.05
C VAL A 188 2.88 -3.02 -18.18
N PRO A 189 3.07 -4.36 -18.22
CA PRO A 189 3.83 -5.00 -19.29
C PRO A 189 3.15 -4.90 -20.65
N VAL A 190 1.80 -4.92 -20.70
CA VAL A 190 1.04 -4.69 -21.95
C VAL A 190 1.32 -3.29 -22.50
N SER A 191 1.36 -2.29 -21.62
CA SER A 191 1.59 -0.91 -22.00
C SER A 191 3.02 -0.66 -22.47
N ALA A 192 4.00 -1.35 -21.87
CA ALA A 192 5.38 -1.33 -22.32
C ALA A 192 5.55 -2.02 -23.69
N ALA A 193 4.82 -3.11 -23.95
CA ALA A 193 4.91 -3.85 -25.21
C ALA A 193 4.18 -3.18 -26.38
N LEU A 194 3.09 -2.46 -26.11
CA LEU A 194 2.23 -1.84 -27.13
C LEU A 194 2.39 -0.33 -27.23
N GLU A 195 3.26 0.28 -26.42
CA GLU A 195 3.50 1.73 -26.35
C GLU A 195 2.18 2.55 -26.29
N LEU A 196 1.24 2.14 -25.43
CA LEU A 196 -0.13 2.66 -25.43
C LEU A 196 -0.20 4.19 -25.40
N PHE A 197 0.65 4.83 -24.57
CA PHE A 197 0.88 6.27 -24.52
C PHE A 197 2.12 6.59 -23.67
N THR A 198 2.66 7.81 -23.76
CA THR A 198 3.96 8.21 -23.21
C THR A 198 4.21 7.86 -21.73
N TYR A 199 3.19 7.97 -20.88
CA TYR A 199 3.30 7.74 -19.43
C TYR A 199 2.41 6.58 -18.96
N SER A 200 2.17 5.58 -19.82
CA SER A 200 1.25 4.48 -19.51
C SER A 200 1.67 3.67 -18.31
N THR A 201 2.95 3.30 -18.22
CA THR A 201 3.49 2.56 -17.08
C THR A 201 3.35 3.35 -15.79
N LEU A 202 3.81 4.60 -15.76
CA LEU A 202 3.62 5.52 -14.63
C LEU A 202 2.15 5.61 -14.20
N THR A 203 1.23 5.72 -15.17
CA THR A 203 -0.20 5.89 -14.90
C THR A 203 -0.79 4.65 -14.22
N PHE A 204 -0.50 3.46 -14.74
CA PHE A 204 -1.00 2.22 -14.14
C PHE A 204 -0.36 1.91 -12.78
N GLU A 205 0.93 2.19 -12.61
CA GLU A 205 1.59 2.08 -11.30
C GLU A 205 1.00 3.08 -10.28
N ALA A 206 0.78 4.33 -10.68
CA ALA A 206 0.16 5.34 -9.82
C ALA A 206 -1.28 4.96 -9.46
N LEU A 207 -2.07 4.45 -10.41
CA LEU A 207 -3.43 3.97 -10.16
C LEU A 207 -3.45 2.79 -9.17
N ALA A 208 -2.51 1.85 -9.30
CA ALA A 208 -2.33 0.77 -8.33
C ALA A 208 -1.97 1.30 -6.94
N LEU A 209 -1.09 2.30 -6.84
CA LEU A 209 -0.69 2.93 -5.58
C LEU A 209 -1.85 3.71 -4.93
N PHE A 210 -2.67 4.43 -5.70
CA PHE A 210 -3.86 5.09 -5.20
C PHE A 210 -4.89 4.09 -4.65
N ALA A 211 -5.14 3.00 -5.37
CA ALA A 211 -6.03 1.94 -4.92
C ALA A 211 -5.49 1.24 -3.65
N PHE A 212 -4.20 0.91 -3.62
CA PHE A 212 -3.52 0.37 -2.44
C PHE A 212 -3.65 1.31 -1.23
N GLY A 213 -3.26 2.57 -1.39
CA GLY A 213 -3.32 3.56 -0.33
C GLY A 213 -4.73 3.73 0.23
N THR A 214 -5.72 3.81 -0.66
CA THR A 214 -7.15 3.89 -0.28
C THR A 214 -7.59 2.68 0.53
N ALA A 215 -7.31 1.45 0.09
CA ALA A 215 -7.67 0.24 0.82
C ALA A 215 -7.09 0.23 2.24
N TRP A 216 -5.84 0.63 2.41
CA TRP A 216 -5.19 0.70 3.73
C TRP A 216 -5.73 1.82 4.61
N LEU A 217 -6.05 2.99 4.05
CA LEU A 217 -6.67 4.09 4.79
C LEU A 217 -8.06 3.71 5.31
N ILE A 218 -8.88 3.05 4.49
CA ILE A 218 -10.21 2.55 4.91
C ILE A 218 -10.05 1.48 6.00
N LYS A 219 -9.08 0.56 5.85
CA LYS A 219 -8.77 -0.46 6.88
C LYS A 219 -8.24 0.14 8.17
N GLY A 220 -7.59 1.29 8.08
CA GLY A 220 -7.10 2.08 9.20
C GLY A 220 -8.16 2.98 9.83
N ARG A 221 -9.43 2.98 9.37
CA ARG A 221 -10.49 3.89 9.84
C ARG A 221 -10.14 5.38 9.68
N ALA A 222 -9.40 5.75 8.63
CA ALA A 222 -8.92 7.12 8.42
C ALA A 222 -10.04 8.18 8.31
N LEU A 223 -11.26 7.77 7.94
CA LEU A 223 -12.44 8.66 7.84
C LEU A 223 -13.24 8.77 9.16
N GLY A 224 -12.82 8.07 10.22
CA GLY A 224 -13.54 7.96 11.48
C GLY A 224 -14.62 6.88 11.47
N ASP A 225 -14.92 6.30 12.62
CA ASP A 225 -15.83 5.16 12.78
C ASP A 225 -17.16 5.48 13.50
N GLN A 226 -17.51 6.77 13.59
CA GLN A 226 -18.71 7.26 14.26
C GLN A 226 -19.80 7.75 13.29
N GLY A 227 -21.03 7.78 13.79
CA GLY A 227 -22.18 8.34 13.09
C GLY A 227 -22.43 7.73 11.71
N LYS A 228 -22.83 8.57 10.75
CA LYS A 228 -23.20 8.11 9.38
C LYS A 228 -22.03 7.47 8.63
N ILE A 229 -20.79 7.86 8.92
CA ILE A 229 -19.60 7.28 8.29
C ILE A 229 -19.39 5.87 8.86
N GLY A 230 -19.35 5.73 10.18
CA GLY A 230 -19.28 4.44 10.87
C GLY A 230 -20.33 3.45 10.37
N GLU A 231 -21.59 3.89 10.34
CA GLU A 231 -22.72 3.07 9.93
C GLU A 231 -22.61 2.61 8.46
N LYS A 232 -22.39 3.55 7.53
CA LYS A 232 -22.40 3.23 6.09
C LYS A 232 -21.15 2.50 5.61
N LEU A 233 -19.99 2.85 6.15
CA LEU A 233 -18.70 2.37 5.66
C LEU A 233 -18.28 1.09 6.39
N TYR A 234 -18.56 1.02 7.69
CA TYR A 234 -18.04 -0.02 8.59
C TYR A 234 -19.12 -0.86 9.28
N GLN A 235 -20.41 -0.50 9.14
CA GLN A 235 -21.53 -1.07 9.91
C GLN A 235 -21.36 -0.93 11.43
N GLU A 236 -20.63 0.11 11.84
CA GLU A 236 -20.36 0.41 13.24
C GLU A 236 -21.32 1.51 13.73
N HIS A 237 -22.05 1.23 14.82
CA HIS A 237 -23.05 2.15 15.39
C HIS A 237 -22.48 2.95 16.57
N ASN A 238 -21.26 3.48 16.39
CA ASN A 238 -20.58 4.22 17.45
C ASN A 238 -21.19 5.64 17.59
N SER A 239 -21.57 6.01 18.81
CA SER A 239 -22.10 7.35 19.14
C SER A 239 -21.02 8.43 19.21
N VAL A 240 -19.76 8.01 19.37
CA VAL A 240 -18.55 8.84 19.47
C VAL A 240 -17.40 8.14 18.77
N ASP A 241 -16.43 8.90 18.27
CA ASP A 241 -15.22 8.38 17.64
C ASP A 241 -14.45 7.53 18.65
N THR A 242 -14.21 6.27 18.32
CA THR A 242 -13.56 5.37 19.28
C THR A 242 -12.15 5.82 19.64
N GLU A 243 -11.47 6.58 18.77
CA GLU A 243 -10.14 7.14 19.07
C GLU A 243 -10.20 8.33 20.03
N LYS A 244 -11.24 9.18 19.94
CA LYS A 244 -11.31 10.42 20.75
C LYS A 244 -11.71 10.17 22.20
N VAL A 245 -12.42 9.09 22.47
CA VAL A 245 -12.89 8.72 23.83
C VAL A 245 -11.74 8.46 24.81
N PHE A 246 -10.52 8.21 24.33
CA PHE A 246 -9.35 7.89 25.16
C PHE A 246 -8.23 8.94 25.09
N GLU A 247 -8.39 9.99 24.30
CA GLU A 247 -7.52 11.17 24.33
C GLU A 247 -7.94 12.18 25.43
N GLU A 248 -9.14 12.01 25.99
CA GLU A 248 -9.67 12.71 27.18
C GLU A 248 -9.42 11.92 28.48
#